data_AF-W2UIX8-F1
#
_entry.id   AF-W2UIX8-F1
#
_cell.length_a   1.000
_cell.length_b   1.000
_cell.length_c   1.000
_cell.angle_alpha   90.00
_cell.angle_beta   90.00
_cell.angle_gamma   90.00
#
_symmetry.space_group_name_H-M   'P 1'
#
loop_
_entity.id
_entity.type
_entity.pdbx_description
1 polymer ?
#
loop_
_entity_poly.entity_id
_entity_poly.type
_entity_poly.pdbx_seq_one_letter_code
_entity_poly.pdbx_strand_id
1 'polypeptide(L)'
;MKTFSFLITLILLTSCQSNEQINKEDVPSVTPSELIGSWTTTNLNPDNISLKGFELKEDYTATIHVLDSRNRTNIYKGKWVLTKELKVNEMLNLKTFLSLEFQESKNKRKTFLFKEDREDGDLILSIRGVDYKHI
;
A
#
# COMPACT_ATOMS: atom_id res chain seq x y z
N MET A 1 -35.98 -62.08 15.95
CA MET A 1 -34.55 -62.27 16.27
C MET A 1 -33.74 -61.24 15.49
N LYS A 2 -32.79 -60.59 16.17
CA LYS A 2 -31.85 -59.60 15.62
C LYS A 2 -30.75 -60.27 14.78
N THR A 3 -30.22 -59.54 13.79
CA THR A 3 -28.78 -59.33 13.47
C THR A 3 -28.76 -58.25 12.38
N PHE A 4 -28.48 -56.98 12.68
CA PHE A 4 -27.16 -56.34 12.74
C PHE A 4 -26.20 -56.74 11.61
N SER A 5 -25.97 -55.83 10.66
CA SER A 5 -24.65 -55.40 10.21
C SER A 5 -24.85 -54.26 9.22
N PHE A 6 -24.34 -53.05 9.52
CA PHE A 6 -23.08 -52.57 8.92
C PHE A 6 -23.16 -52.70 7.39
N LEU A 7 -23.12 -51.63 6.61
CA LEU A 7 -21.98 -50.75 6.51
C LEU A 7 -22.33 -49.86 5.30
N ILE A 8 -22.16 -48.53 5.43
CA ILE A 8 -21.37 -47.71 4.49
C ILE A 8 -21.66 -48.02 3.01
N THR A 9 -22.29 -47.16 2.23
CA THR A 9 -21.67 -46.01 1.54
C THR A 9 -22.82 -45.56 0.64
N LEU A 10 -23.23 -44.31 0.48
CA LEU A 10 -22.43 -43.18 0.07
C LEU A 10 -23.45 -42.05 0.02
N ILE A 11 -23.79 -41.49 1.18
CA ILE A 11 -24.28 -40.12 1.22
C ILE A 11 -23.05 -39.29 0.86
N LEU A 12 -22.74 -39.21 -0.44
CA LEU A 12 -22.15 -38.02 -1.02
C LEU A 12 -23.26 -36.99 -0.82
N LEU A 13 -23.37 -36.38 0.36
CA LEU A 13 -22.64 -35.14 0.60
C LEU A 13 -22.63 -34.37 -0.72
N THR A 14 -23.82 -33.95 -1.12
CA THR A 14 -24.04 -32.60 -1.62
C THR A 14 -23.62 -31.61 -0.52
N SER A 15 -22.38 -31.71 -0.03
CA SER A 15 -21.59 -30.53 0.25
C SER A 15 -21.42 -29.91 -1.12
N CYS A 16 -22.44 -29.15 -1.52
CA CYS A 16 -22.23 -27.92 -2.21
C CYS A 16 -21.30 -27.13 -1.28
N GLN A 17 -20.00 -27.45 -1.33
CA GLN A 17 -19.00 -26.45 -1.04
C GLN A 17 -19.33 -25.41 -2.08
N SER A 18 -20.09 -24.41 -1.62
CA SER A 18 -19.98 -23.08 -2.15
C SER A 18 -18.49 -22.78 -2.07
N ASN A 19 -17.76 -23.19 -3.10
CA ASN A 19 -16.65 -22.42 -3.58
C ASN A 19 -17.32 -21.11 -3.99
N GLU A 20 -17.56 -20.26 -2.99
CA GLU A 20 -17.12 -18.89 -3.12
C GLU A 20 -15.66 -19.02 -3.56
N GLN A 21 -15.46 -19.14 -4.88
CA GLN A 21 -14.54 -18.25 -5.53
C GLN A 21 -14.96 -16.89 -5.02
N ILE A 22 -14.39 -16.51 -3.86
CA ILE A 22 -14.05 -15.15 -3.56
C ILE A 22 -13.30 -14.77 -4.82
N ASN A 23 -14.05 -14.20 -5.78
CA ASN A 23 -13.51 -13.38 -6.82
C ASN A 23 -12.55 -12.50 -6.05
N LYS A 24 -11.25 -12.77 -6.19
CA LYS A 24 -10.22 -11.90 -5.66
C LYS A 24 -10.63 -10.55 -6.19
N GLU A 25 -11.19 -9.75 -5.29
CA GLU A 25 -11.96 -8.58 -5.64
C GLU A 25 -11.19 -7.83 -6.70
N ASP A 26 -11.90 -7.37 -7.73
CA ASP A 26 -11.45 -6.27 -8.57
C ASP A 26 -11.28 -5.06 -7.64
N VAL A 27 -10.23 -5.07 -6.81
CA VAL A 27 -9.80 -3.91 -6.06
C VAL A 27 -9.40 -2.91 -7.14
N PRO A 28 -10.17 -1.84 -7.33
CA PRO A 28 -9.96 -0.93 -8.45
C PRO A 28 -8.54 -0.38 -8.36
N SER A 29 -7.73 -0.65 -9.39
CA SER A 29 -6.34 -0.17 -9.41
C SER A 29 -6.35 1.35 -9.48
N VAL A 30 -5.63 2.01 -8.57
CA VAL A 30 -5.47 3.46 -8.60
C VAL A 30 -4.88 3.94 -9.92
N THR A 31 -5.41 5.06 -10.40
CA THR A 31 -4.93 5.79 -11.56
C THR A 31 -3.95 6.90 -11.14
N PRO A 32 -2.99 7.28 -12.00
CA PRO A 32 -2.11 8.43 -11.75
C PRO A 32 -2.86 9.72 -11.37
N SER A 33 -4.05 9.95 -11.95
CA SER A 33 -4.92 11.10 -11.66
C SER A 33 -5.44 11.13 -10.23
N GLU A 34 -5.77 9.97 -9.64
CA GLU A 34 -6.23 9.88 -8.25
C GLU A 34 -5.10 10.17 -7.24
N LEU A 35 -3.83 10.14 -7.67
CA LEU A 35 -2.67 10.35 -6.81
C LEU A 35 -2.18 11.81 -6.80
N ILE A 36 -2.50 12.59 -7.83
CA ILE A 36 -2.05 13.97 -7.98
C ILE A 36 -2.65 14.83 -6.88
N GLY A 37 -1.83 15.70 -6.28
CA GLY A 37 -2.23 16.56 -5.18
C GLY A 37 -1.32 16.41 -3.96
N SER A 38 -1.80 16.93 -2.83
CA SER A 38 -1.05 16.98 -1.58
C SER A 38 -1.45 15.83 -0.66
N TRP A 39 -0.45 15.24 -0.02
CA TRP A 39 -0.58 14.13 0.93
C TRP A 39 0.09 14.51 2.24
N THR A 40 -0.62 14.33 3.36
CA THR A 40 -0.05 14.54 4.70
C THR A 40 -0.22 13.30 5.55
N THR A 41 0.76 13.00 6.38
CA THR A 41 0.56 12.07 7.49
C THR A 41 -0.23 12.76 8.60
N THR A 42 -1.09 11.99 9.27
CA THR A 42 -1.79 12.42 10.49
C THR A 42 -1.03 12.03 11.76
N ASN A 43 -0.03 11.15 11.65
CA ASN A 43 0.69 10.57 12.78
C ASN A 43 2.20 10.81 12.64
N LEU A 44 2.67 11.89 13.26
CA LEU A 44 4.08 12.26 13.28
C LEU A 44 4.72 11.77 14.58
N ASN A 45 5.82 11.02 14.46
CA ASN A 45 6.70 10.76 15.58
C ASN A 45 7.85 11.80 15.56
N PRO A 46 7.83 12.81 16.46
CA PRO A 46 8.81 13.90 16.46
C PRO A 46 10.23 13.44 16.84
N ASP A 47 10.37 12.27 17.45
CA ASP A 47 11.67 11.78 17.93
C ASP A 47 12.53 11.16 16.83
N ASN A 48 11.98 10.98 15.62
CA ASN A 48 12.65 10.34 14.49
C ASN A 48 12.48 11.12 13.19
N ILE A 49 13.39 10.88 12.24
CA ILE A 49 13.25 11.38 10.87
C ILE A 49 11.98 10.76 10.29
N SER A 50 10.98 11.61 10.05
CA SER A 50 9.65 11.19 9.62
C SER A 50 9.27 11.90 8.34
N LEU A 51 8.69 11.15 7.40
CA LEU A 51 8.06 11.77 6.25
C LEU A 51 6.78 12.48 6.73
N LYS A 52 6.70 13.79 6.49
CA LYS A 52 5.55 14.62 6.88
C LYS A 52 4.46 14.60 5.82
N GLY A 53 4.86 14.55 4.56
CA GLY A 53 3.94 14.61 3.46
C GLY A 53 4.65 14.77 2.13
N PHE A 54 3.89 14.74 1.05
CA PHE A 54 4.40 14.92 -0.29
C PHE A 54 3.33 15.51 -1.21
N GLU A 55 3.78 16.15 -2.29
CA GLU A 55 2.93 16.70 -3.34
C GLU A 55 3.32 15.99 -4.65
N LEU A 56 2.33 15.45 -5.37
CA LEU A 56 2.53 14.81 -6.66
C LEU A 56 1.92 15.65 -7.77
N LYS A 57 2.69 15.88 -8.83
CA LYS A 57 2.27 16.68 -10.00
C LYS A 57 2.09 15.82 -11.24
N GLU A 58 1.29 16.33 -12.18
CA GLU A 58 1.01 15.69 -13.48
C GLU A 58 2.27 15.40 -14.31
N ASP A 59 3.34 16.17 -14.14
CA ASP A 59 4.61 16.00 -14.84
C ASP A 59 5.55 14.95 -14.19
N TYR A 60 5.00 14.11 -13.32
CA TYR A 60 5.71 13.11 -12.54
C TYR A 60 6.76 13.68 -11.58
N THR A 61 6.71 14.98 -11.26
CA THR A 61 7.53 15.57 -10.19
C THR A 61 6.87 15.42 -8.83
N ALA A 62 7.71 15.24 -7.80
CA ALA A 62 7.27 15.13 -6.41
C ALA A 62 7.98 16.18 -5.55
N THR A 63 7.24 16.85 -4.67
CA THR A 63 7.79 17.59 -3.53
C THR A 63 7.65 16.73 -2.29
N ILE A 64 8.70 16.53 -1.50
CA ILE A 64 8.71 15.64 -0.33
C ILE A 64 9.08 16.47 0.90
N HIS A 65 8.24 16.43 1.93
CA HIS A 65 8.42 17.13 3.19
C HIS A 65 8.87 16.13 4.26
N VAL A 66 10.10 16.28 4.76
CA VAL A 66 10.66 15.39 5.80
C VAL A 66 10.93 16.19 7.06
N LEU A 67 10.44 15.72 8.19
CA LEU A 67 10.80 16.23 9.50
C LEU A 67 12.09 15.56 9.96
N ASP A 68 13.08 16.35 10.36
CA ASP A 68 14.27 15.82 11.04
C ASP A 68 14.00 15.59 12.54
N SER A 69 14.96 14.98 13.23
CA SER A 69 14.89 14.73 14.68
C SER A 69 14.91 16.01 15.55
N ARG A 70 14.90 17.19 14.93
CA ARG A 70 14.80 18.50 15.59
C ARG A 70 13.50 19.21 15.21
N ASN A 71 12.52 18.49 14.66
CA ASN A 71 11.26 19.01 14.14
C ASN A 71 11.39 20.07 13.03
N ARG A 72 12.52 20.12 12.32
CA ARG A 72 12.66 21.02 11.17
C ARG A 72 12.14 20.32 9.92
N THR A 73 11.32 21.04 9.15
CA THR A 73 10.84 20.54 7.86
C THR A 73 11.88 20.81 6.79
N ASN A 74 12.40 19.74 6.20
CA ASN A 74 13.27 19.76 5.03
C ASN A 74 12.43 19.45 3.79
N ILE A 75 12.66 20.18 2.70
CA ILE A 75 11.93 20.03 1.45
C ILE A 75 12.87 19.44 0.40
N TYR A 76 12.48 18.33 -0.19
CA TYR A 76 13.18 17.67 -1.28
C TYR A 76 12.32 17.66 -2.54
N LYS A 77 12.96 17.73 -3.70
CA LYS A 77 12.30 17.59 -5.01
C LYS A 77 12.79 16.31 -5.67
N GLY A 78 11.86 15.60 -6.28
CA GLY A 78 12.11 14.27 -6.81
C GLY A 78 11.16 13.92 -7.96
N LYS A 79 11.12 12.63 -8.26
CA LYS A 79 10.21 12.04 -9.24
C LYS A 79 9.35 10.98 -8.56
N TRP A 80 8.16 10.77 -9.12
CA TRP A 80 7.28 9.69 -8.68
C TRP A 80 6.89 8.79 -9.84
N VAL A 81 6.59 7.54 -9.51
CA VAL A 81 6.11 6.54 -10.45
C VAL A 81 5.12 5.62 -9.76
N LEU A 82 4.05 5.26 -10.48
CA LEU A 82 3.10 4.24 -10.08
C LEU A 82 3.42 2.95 -10.84
N THR A 83 3.49 1.83 -10.13
CA THR A 83 3.79 0.54 -10.74
C THR A 83 3.02 -0.57 -10.05
N LYS A 84 2.67 -1.58 -10.85
CA LYS A 84 1.79 -2.67 -10.46
C LYS A 84 2.53 -3.76 -9.67
N GLU A 85 3.84 -3.92 -9.80
CA GLU A 85 4.53 -5.00 -9.08
C GLU A 85 5.95 -4.59 -8.71
N LEU A 86 6.32 -4.71 -7.44
CA LEU A 86 7.71 -4.78 -7.00
C LEU A 86 7.91 -5.99 -6.12
N LYS A 87 8.97 -6.75 -6.40
CA LYS A 87 9.56 -7.65 -5.43
C LYS A 87 10.56 -6.87 -4.61
N VAL A 88 10.13 -6.32 -3.49
CA VAL A 88 11.07 -5.78 -2.48
C VAL A 88 11.50 -6.97 -1.63
N ASN A 89 12.76 -7.43 -1.77
CA ASN A 89 13.43 -8.47 -0.98
C ASN A 89 12.50 -9.53 -0.35
N GLU A 90 12.33 -10.69 -1.00
CA GLU A 90 11.73 -12.00 -0.59
C GLU A 90 10.51 -12.10 0.37
N MET A 91 10.19 -11.10 1.20
CA MET A 91 9.15 -11.12 2.22
C MET A 91 7.97 -10.18 1.95
N LEU A 92 8.06 -9.27 0.98
CA LEU A 92 6.99 -8.31 0.69
C LEU A 92 6.56 -8.42 -0.78
N ASN A 93 5.52 -9.22 -1.01
CA ASN A 93 4.82 -9.27 -2.29
C ASN A 93 3.65 -8.27 -2.24
N LEU A 94 3.80 -7.13 -2.92
CA LEU A 94 2.83 -6.04 -2.93
C LEU A 94 2.29 -5.83 -4.35
N LYS A 95 0.96 -5.77 -4.47
CA LYS A 95 0.20 -5.76 -5.74
C LYS A 95 0.09 -4.40 -6.45
N THR A 96 0.37 -3.29 -5.77
CA THR A 96 0.42 -1.93 -6.35
C THR A 96 1.18 -1.04 -5.38
N PHE A 97 2.07 -0.17 -5.89
CA PHE A 97 2.78 0.78 -5.04
C PHE A 97 3.17 2.06 -5.78
N LEU A 98 3.16 3.16 -5.02
CA LEU A 98 3.75 4.44 -5.41
C LEU A 98 5.20 4.47 -4.93
N SER A 99 6.12 4.83 -5.82
CA SER A 99 7.53 5.06 -5.48
C SER A 99 7.87 6.54 -5.62
N LEU A 100 8.40 7.12 -4.54
CA LEU A 100 8.94 8.48 -4.52
C LEU A 100 10.45 8.42 -4.41
N GLU A 101 11.17 8.94 -5.41
CA GLU A 101 12.63 8.99 -5.42
C GLU A 101 13.12 10.43 -5.39
N PHE A 102 14.10 10.70 -4.52
CA PHE A 102 14.82 11.96 -4.51
C PHE A 102 16.31 11.76 -4.29
N GLN A 103 17.08 12.75 -4.71
CA GLN A 103 18.52 12.78 -4.56
C GLN A 103 18.89 13.70 -3.39
N GLU A 104 19.40 13.12 -2.30
CA GLU A 104 19.87 13.85 -1.11
C GLU A 104 21.25 14.47 -1.34
N SER A 105 22.10 13.81 -2.14
CA SER A 105 23.40 14.34 -2.57
C SER A 105 23.78 13.72 -3.92
N LYS A 106 24.86 14.22 -4.56
CA LYS A 106 25.33 13.70 -5.86
C LYS A 106 25.41 12.17 -5.95
N ASN A 107 25.66 11.48 -4.83
CA ASN A 107 25.82 10.03 -4.77
C ASN A 107 24.80 9.31 -3.87
N LYS A 108 23.83 10.02 -3.27
CA LYS A 108 22.84 9.40 -2.37
C LYS A 108 21.44 9.67 -2.86
N ARG A 109 20.74 8.59 -3.20
CA ARG A 109 19.31 8.58 -3.54
C ARG A 109 18.56 7.94 -2.39
N LYS A 110 17.35 8.43 -2.15
CA LYS A 110 16.42 7.88 -1.18
C LYS A 110 15.10 7.60 -1.91
N THR A 111 14.55 6.43 -1.65
CA THR A 111 13.30 5.96 -2.24
C THR A 111 12.32 5.62 -1.13
N PHE A 112 11.12 6.15 -1.21
CA PHE A 112 9.99 5.78 -0.37
C PHE A 112 9.01 4.96 -1.19
N LEU A 113 8.53 3.86 -0.61
CA LEU A 113 7.57 2.96 -1.25
C LEU A 113 6.29 2.96 -0.42
N PHE A 114 5.17 3.25 -1.06
CA PHE A 114 3.85 3.28 -0.42
C PHE A 114 2.99 2.18 -1.00
N LYS A 115 2.35 1.42 -0.11
CA LYS A 115 1.26 0.52 -0.48
C LYS A 115 -0.03 1.35 -0.58
N GLU A 116 -0.82 1.04 -1.58
CA GLU A 116 -2.22 1.50 -1.67
C GLU A 116 -3.11 0.74 -0.68
N ASP A 117 -3.95 1.47 0.04
CA ASP A 117 -5.09 0.94 0.78
C ASP A 117 -6.35 1.78 0.53
N ARG A 118 -7.53 1.17 0.75
CA ARG A 118 -8.81 1.88 0.69
C ARG A 118 -9.58 1.59 1.97
N GLU A 119 -9.87 2.64 2.74
CA GLU A 119 -10.65 2.56 3.98
C GLU A 119 -11.82 3.55 3.86
N ASP A 120 -13.05 3.07 4.07
CA ASP A 120 -14.27 3.88 4.00
C ASP A 120 -14.47 4.71 2.70
N GLY A 121 -13.86 4.26 1.60
CA GLY A 121 -13.91 4.94 0.30
C GLY A 121 -12.80 5.97 0.08
N ASP A 122 -12.02 6.28 1.11
CA ASP A 122 -10.85 7.15 1.01
C ASP A 122 -9.64 6.37 0.51
N LEU A 123 -8.86 6.99 -0.38
CA LEU A 123 -7.58 6.46 -0.81
C LEU A 123 -6.51 6.76 0.24
N ILE A 124 -5.88 5.71 0.76
CA ILE A 124 -4.82 5.79 1.75
C ILE A 124 -3.52 5.27 1.15
N LEU A 125 -2.43 6.00 1.39
CA LEU A 125 -1.09 5.54 1.07
C LEU A 125 -0.34 5.25 2.36
N SER A 126 0.18 4.03 2.51
CA SER A 126 0.83 3.59 3.74
C SER A 126 2.28 3.17 3.52
N ILE A 127 3.17 3.62 4.42
CA ILE A 127 4.56 3.15 4.51
C ILE A 127 4.83 2.64 5.93
N ARG A 128 5.16 1.35 6.08
CA ARG A 128 5.49 0.72 7.38
C ARG A 128 4.51 1.07 8.53
N GLY A 129 3.20 1.08 8.24
CA GLY A 129 2.16 1.38 9.25
C GLY A 129 1.95 2.87 9.55
N VAL A 130 2.50 3.77 8.72
CA VAL A 130 2.18 5.21 8.74
C VAL A 130 1.31 5.52 7.53
N ASP A 131 0.13 6.08 7.79
CA ASP A 131 -0.88 6.36 6.78
C ASP A 131 -0.88 7.83 6.36
N TYR A 132 -1.06 8.06 5.06
CA TYR A 132 -1.10 9.37 4.44
C TYR A 132 -2.45 9.57 3.79
N LYS A 133 -3.04 10.73 4.06
CA LYS A 133 -4.32 11.15 3.51
C LYS A 133 -4.11 12.21 2.43
N HIS A 134 -4.86 12.07 1.35
CA HIS A 134 -4.98 13.09 0.30
C HIS A 134 -5.74 14.31 0.85
N ILE A 135 -5.37 15.52 0.43
CA ILE A 135 -5.92 16.81 0.89
C ILE A 135 -6.41 17.62 -0.29
#